data_AF-A0A6A6KWZ0-F1
#
_entry.id   AF-A0A6A6KWZ0-F1
#
_cell.length_a   1.000
_cell.length_b   1.000
_cell.length_c   1.000
_cell.angle_alpha   90.00
_cell.angle_beta   90.00
_cell.angle_gamma   90.00
#
_symmetry.space_group_name_H-M   'P 1'
#
loop_
_entity.id
_entity.type
_entity.pdbx_description
1 polymer ?
#
loop_
_entity_poly.entity_id
_entity_poly.type
_entity_poly.pdbx_seq_one_letter_code
_entity_poly.pdbx_strand_id
1 'polypeptide(L)'
;MASQEPALAPQKSITPSEEPETTPQEPVPTTPLILPFKYSNRVVLKTILERSDGGVGLVGEKVVIGGWVRASKEVRKDPPPQLQPEDNDEATASLGHKDASCLEILQTRVPILRSISKIFGCGGNYPVRAKLRPASSKSPVASIPSPPPIVNLLVSDGSCVASLQVTMQFSDDFPVGSRPIGTCILAEGVIHQLSEQGKQGIEFKVASLTRIRSALAFATRTFFQDNGFLSVEVPIMTITDGEGFSTKFRVTTVPVKEVEKEQPEITDSTDGTNLEIVKAAIKEKSNLIQQLQRSDSDREALVAAQQDLLKTSQLLSQLEEKEKLRLEALRKASKAQVPEDFFSQPTYLTVSGVLHMESYACALGNVYSFGPRFRADRRGTAKQVVETWMVEAEMAFSELEDAMNCAEDYFMFLCKWVLDNCSSDMKFVSKRIDKTRTNLLESMISFSYERITYTEAVNALKNVADRKFETQPEWGIELTSQHLRYLVDEIYKRPVILYNFPKELKPFYVRLNDDGKTVAAFDMVIPRGGTFITGNQKEERFNLLNEREQYEWYLDLRRYGTVKHSGFTLGYDLMVLFATGIPDVRDAIPFPRSSSKVNN
;
A
#
# COMPACT_ATOMS: atom_id res chain seq x y z
N MET A 1 13.27 39.28 -60.17
CA MET A 1 12.25 39.99 -59.36
C MET A 1 12.70 39.94 -57.92
N ALA A 2 13.20 41.06 -57.44
CA ALA A 2 13.59 41.28 -56.05
C ALA A 2 12.47 42.07 -55.36
N SER A 3 12.22 41.79 -54.09
CA SER A 3 11.64 42.75 -53.15
C SER A 3 12.45 42.68 -51.86
N GLN A 4 13.07 43.82 -51.55
CA GLN A 4 13.96 44.08 -50.43
C GLN A 4 13.16 44.47 -49.18
N GLU A 5 13.60 44.00 -48.01
CA GLU A 5 13.41 44.67 -46.72
C GLU A 5 14.57 45.66 -46.49
N PRO A 6 14.33 46.84 -45.88
CA PRO A 6 15.41 47.74 -45.47
C PRO A 6 15.75 47.59 -43.98
N ALA A 7 17.06 47.58 -43.71
CA ALA A 7 17.65 47.66 -42.38
C ALA A 7 17.52 49.06 -41.77
N LEU A 8 17.36 49.14 -40.43
CA LEU A 8 17.44 50.38 -39.65
C LEU A 8 18.57 50.31 -38.61
N ALA A 9 19.34 51.40 -38.55
CA ALA A 9 20.58 51.62 -37.79
C ALA A 9 20.34 51.90 -36.28
N PRO A 10 21.39 51.86 -35.42
CA PRO A 10 21.25 51.90 -33.97
C PRO A 10 21.22 53.33 -33.41
N GLN A 11 20.46 53.56 -32.34
CA GLN A 11 20.43 54.82 -31.60
C GLN A 11 20.82 54.67 -30.12
N LYS A 12 21.38 55.77 -29.62
CA LYS A 12 22.21 55.99 -28.43
C LYS A 12 21.48 55.94 -27.10
N SER A 13 22.29 55.64 -26.08
CA SER A 13 22.09 55.80 -24.64
C SER A 13 21.53 57.16 -24.21
N ILE A 14 20.56 57.12 -23.29
CA ILE A 14 20.10 58.25 -22.48
C ILE A 14 20.14 57.79 -21.01
N THR A 15 20.81 58.57 -20.16
CA THR A 15 20.92 58.47 -18.69
C THR A 15 19.58 58.65 -17.98
N PRO A 16 19.33 58.03 -16.82
CA PRO A 16 18.07 58.15 -16.08
C PRO A 16 18.07 59.40 -15.18
N SER A 17 16.94 60.11 -15.20
CA SER A 17 16.57 61.19 -14.29
C SER A 17 15.91 60.65 -13.02
N GLU A 18 16.30 61.20 -11.87
CA GLU A 18 15.73 60.95 -10.54
C GLU A 18 14.24 61.31 -10.45
N GLU A 19 13.45 60.43 -9.83
CA GLU A 19 12.12 60.72 -9.26
C GLU A 19 11.98 59.99 -7.90
N PRO A 20 11.11 60.47 -6.98
CA PRO A 20 11.44 60.61 -5.57
C PRO A 20 11.08 59.41 -4.69
N GLU A 21 11.78 59.30 -3.56
CA GLU A 21 11.52 58.35 -2.46
C GLU A 21 10.07 58.44 -1.97
N THR A 22 9.27 57.42 -2.25
CA THR A 22 8.03 57.14 -1.52
C THR A 22 8.34 56.32 -0.27
N THR A 23 8.14 56.92 0.89
CA THR A 23 8.07 56.25 2.21
C THR A 23 7.23 54.96 2.15
N PRO A 24 7.62 53.88 2.86
CA PRO A 24 6.85 52.65 2.85
C PRO A 24 5.53 52.87 3.60
N GLN A 25 4.42 52.83 2.86
CA GLN A 25 3.10 52.69 3.46
C GLN A 25 3.02 51.32 4.14
N GLU A 26 2.64 51.32 5.41
CA GLU A 26 2.27 50.12 6.16
C GLU A 26 1.24 49.30 5.37
N PRO A 27 1.32 47.95 5.40
CA PRO A 27 0.34 47.13 4.72
C PRO A 27 -1.03 47.35 5.35
N VAL A 28 -1.98 47.80 4.52
CA VAL A 28 -3.42 47.81 4.81
C VAL A 28 -3.81 46.44 5.40
N PRO A 29 -4.54 46.37 6.53
CA PRO A 29 -4.92 45.09 7.10
C PRO A 29 -5.93 44.42 6.17
N THR A 30 -5.45 43.50 5.33
CA THR A 30 -6.29 42.57 4.58
C THR A 30 -7.10 41.78 5.61
N THR A 31 -8.40 42.05 5.70
CA THR A 31 -9.32 41.23 6.49
C THR A 31 -9.11 39.77 6.09
N PRO A 32 -8.80 38.85 7.03
CA PRO A 32 -8.50 37.48 6.65
C PRO A 32 -9.80 36.76 6.24
N LEU A 33 -10.11 36.80 4.95
CA LEU A 33 -11.28 36.15 4.39
C LEU A 33 -11.13 34.63 4.50
N ILE A 34 -11.90 34.02 5.40
CA ILE A 34 -12.23 32.59 5.27
C ILE A 34 -13.29 32.46 4.20
N LEU A 35 -12.96 31.70 3.16
CA LEU A 35 -13.94 31.30 2.17
C LEU A 35 -14.58 29.96 2.56
N PRO A 36 -15.91 29.83 2.44
CA PRO A 36 -16.57 28.54 2.51
C PRO A 36 -15.97 27.54 1.53
N PHE A 37 -16.16 26.26 1.80
CA PHE A 37 -15.82 25.21 0.86
C PHE A 37 -16.55 25.45 -0.47
N LYS A 38 -15.85 25.28 -1.60
CA LYS A 38 -16.41 25.60 -2.94
C LYS A 38 -17.78 24.98 -3.21
N TYR A 39 -18.06 23.81 -2.62
CA TYR A 39 -19.29 23.04 -2.84
C TYR A 39 -20.21 22.99 -1.61
N SER A 40 -19.98 23.81 -0.58
CA SER A 40 -20.81 23.87 0.62
C SER A 40 -20.60 25.17 1.38
N ASN A 41 -21.65 25.72 1.98
CA ASN A 41 -21.53 26.90 2.85
C ASN A 41 -20.67 26.65 4.12
N ARG A 42 -20.21 25.41 4.34
CA ARG A 42 -19.34 25.05 5.45
C ARG A 42 -17.90 25.47 5.20
N VAL A 43 -17.25 25.94 6.24
CA VAL A 43 -15.80 26.11 6.32
C VAL A 43 -15.16 24.79 6.70
N VAL A 44 -14.08 24.42 5.99
CA VAL A 44 -13.27 23.23 6.29
C VAL A 44 -12.40 23.54 7.51
N LEU A 45 -12.44 22.72 8.56
CA LEU A 45 -11.76 23.03 9.83
C LEU A 45 -10.25 23.19 9.68
N LYS A 46 -9.62 22.47 8.74
CA LYS A 46 -8.20 22.65 8.39
C LYS A 46 -7.86 24.11 8.05
N THR A 47 -8.72 24.84 7.35
CA THR A 47 -8.45 26.23 6.93
C THR A 47 -8.54 27.23 8.09
N ILE A 48 -9.15 26.82 9.22
CA ILE A 48 -9.15 27.58 10.48
C ILE A 48 -7.94 27.15 11.34
N LEU A 49 -7.80 25.85 11.58
CA LEU A 49 -6.94 25.30 12.64
C LEU A 49 -5.45 25.17 12.25
N GLU A 50 -5.13 25.08 10.96
CA GLU A 50 -3.74 24.93 10.49
C GLU A 50 -3.14 26.22 9.93
N ARG A 51 -3.79 27.37 10.16
CA ARG A 51 -3.20 28.67 9.84
C ARG A 51 -1.96 28.93 10.68
N SER A 52 -1.05 29.75 10.16
CA SER A 52 0.17 30.17 10.86
C SER A 52 -0.11 30.90 12.18
N ASP A 53 -1.23 31.62 12.26
CA ASP A 53 -1.72 32.33 13.45
C ASP A 53 -2.58 31.45 14.38
N GLY A 54 -2.73 30.15 14.09
CA GLY A 54 -3.60 29.25 14.86
C GLY A 54 -5.08 29.62 14.81
N GLY A 55 -5.50 30.43 13.82
CA GLY A 55 -6.87 30.93 13.67
C GLY A 55 -7.18 32.19 14.49
N VAL A 56 -6.19 32.81 15.14
CA VAL A 56 -6.38 34.03 15.94
C VAL A 56 -6.86 35.21 15.08
N GLY A 57 -6.38 35.33 13.84
CA GLY A 57 -6.84 36.38 12.92
C GLY A 57 -8.32 36.26 12.53
N LEU A 58 -8.98 35.14 12.85
CA LEU A 58 -10.37 34.86 12.49
C LEU A 58 -11.34 35.11 13.64
N VAL A 59 -10.86 35.58 14.79
CA VAL A 59 -11.70 35.87 15.95
C VAL A 59 -12.72 36.95 15.57
N GLY A 60 -14.00 36.69 15.85
CA GLY A 60 -15.12 37.55 15.47
C GLY A 60 -15.77 37.20 14.13
N GLU A 61 -15.13 36.37 13.30
CA GLU A 61 -15.72 35.94 12.03
C GLU A 61 -16.85 34.92 12.24
N LYS A 62 -17.92 35.07 11.46
CA LYS A 62 -19.07 34.16 11.47
C LYS A 62 -18.85 33.04 10.46
N VAL A 63 -18.92 31.80 10.91
CA VAL A 63 -18.68 30.62 10.08
C VAL A 63 -19.76 29.56 10.29
N VAL A 64 -20.03 28.80 9.24
CA VAL A 64 -20.77 27.53 9.33
C VAL A 64 -19.75 26.41 9.30
N ILE A 65 -19.79 25.50 10.27
CA ILE A 65 -18.94 24.32 10.34
C ILE A 65 -19.82 23.07 10.42
N GLY A 66 -19.30 21.93 9.97
CA GLY A 66 -19.95 20.65 10.20
C GLY A 66 -18.92 19.56 10.46
N GLY A 67 -19.28 18.56 11.25
CA GLY A 67 -18.37 17.49 11.60
C GLY A 67 -18.96 16.49 12.58
N TRP A 68 -18.10 15.63 13.11
CA TRP A 68 -18.43 14.59 14.06
C TRP A 68 -17.89 14.92 15.45
N VAL A 69 -18.71 14.74 16.47
CA VAL A 69 -18.32 14.90 17.87
C VAL A 69 -17.28 13.83 18.24
N ARG A 70 -16.11 14.28 18.71
CA ARG A 70 -14.99 13.45 19.19
C ARG A 70 -14.98 13.31 20.71
N ALA A 71 -15.44 14.34 21.40
CA ALA A 71 -15.64 14.34 22.85
C ALA A 71 -16.73 15.36 23.21
N SER A 72 -17.42 15.12 24.31
CA SER A 72 -18.45 16.01 24.84
C SER A 72 -18.19 16.21 26.34
N LYS A 73 -18.17 17.46 26.80
CA LYS A 73 -18.11 17.80 28.23
C LYS A 73 -19.22 18.79 28.56
N GLU A 74 -20.11 18.38 29.46
CA GLU A 74 -21.10 19.28 30.06
C GLU A 74 -20.44 20.01 31.24
N VAL A 75 -20.60 21.33 31.29
CA VAL A 75 -20.16 22.16 32.41
C VAL A 75 -21.40 22.82 32.99
N ARG A 76 -21.76 22.39 34.21
CA ARG A 76 -22.69 23.12 35.06
C ARG A 76 -21.84 24.02 35.94
N LYS A 77 -22.07 25.34 35.89
CA LYS A 77 -21.47 26.24 36.87
C LYS A 77 -22.26 26.07 38.16
N ASP A 78 -21.64 25.49 39.19
CA ASP A 78 -22.20 25.53 40.54
C ASP A 78 -22.24 27.00 41.00
N PRO A 79 -23.30 27.42 41.72
CA PRO A 79 -23.34 28.75 42.30
C PRO A 79 -22.16 28.93 43.27
N PRO A 80 -21.59 30.15 43.38
CA PRO A 80 -20.48 30.40 44.30
C PRO A 80 -20.91 30.01 45.73
N PRO A 81 -20.00 29.41 46.52
CA PRO A 81 -20.32 28.99 47.88
C PRO A 81 -20.78 30.21 48.68
N GLN A 82 -22.00 30.12 49.23
CA GLN A 82 -22.48 31.10 50.20
C GLN A 82 -21.64 30.97 51.47
N LEU A 83 -20.94 32.05 51.85
CA LEU A 83 -20.30 32.18 53.15
C LEU A 83 -21.38 32.03 54.24
N GLN A 84 -21.35 30.91 54.95
CA GLN A 84 -22.08 30.76 56.22
C GLN A 84 -21.15 31.18 57.37
N PRO A 85 -21.67 31.77 58.46
CA PRO A 85 -20.86 32.21 59.58
C PRO A 85 -20.26 30.99 60.30
N GLU A 86 -19.06 31.17 60.82
CA GLU A 86 -18.37 30.19 61.65
C GLU A 86 -19.18 29.87 62.90
N ASP A 87 -19.45 28.58 63.12
CA ASP A 87 -19.72 28.04 64.44
C ASP A 87 -18.72 26.90 64.68
N ASN A 88 -17.89 27.09 65.71
CA ASN A 88 -17.03 26.08 66.30
C ASN A 88 -17.89 24.99 66.95
N ASP A 89 -17.55 23.72 66.74
CA ASP A 89 -17.29 22.78 67.85
C ASP A 89 -16.82 21.40 67.38
N GLU A 90 -16.08 20.77 68.30
CA GLU A 90 -15.10 19.69 68.16
C GLU A 90 -15.61 18.28 67.82
N ALA A 91 -14.70 17.54 67.16
CA ALA A 91 -14.34 16.12 67.33
C ALA A 91 -15.42 15.00 67.25
N THR A 92 -15.25 14.08 66.28
CA THR A 92 -14.67 12.74 66.53
C THR A 92 -14.49 11.94 65.24
N ALA A 93 -13.37 11.23 65.16
CA ALA A 93 -12.93 10.43 64.02
C ALA A 93 -13.67 9.09 63.90
N SER A 94 -13.83 8.59 62.67
CA SER A 94 -13.60 7.16 62.39
C SER A 94 -13.17 6.93 60.94
N LEU A 95 -12.04 6.22 60.84
CA LEU A 95 -11.33 5.80 59.64
C LEU A 95 -11.97 4.50 59.12
N GLY A 96 -12.30 4.44 57.84
CA GLY A 96 -12.85 3.25 57.19
C GLY A 96 -12.39 3.14 55.75
N HIS A 97 -11.18 2.60 55.55
CA HIS A 97 -10.70 2.11 54.26
C HIS A 97 -11.56 0.92 53.82
N LYS A 98 -12.09 0.95 52.58
CA LYS A 98 -12.36 -0.25 51.79
C LYS A 98 -11.99 -0.03 50.33
N ASP A 99 -11.10 -0.89 49.88
CA ASP A 99 -10.62 -1.08 48.52
C ASP A 99 -11.75 -1.37 47.54
N ALA A 100 -11.68 -0.78 46.35
CA ALA A 100 -12.34 -1.28 45.15
C ALA A 100 -11.29 -1.52 44.06
N SER A 101 -11.16 -2.79 43.75
CA SER A 101 -10.21 -3.45 42.83
C SER A 101 -10.46 -3.11 41.36
N CYS A 102 -9.39 -3.15 40.57
CA CYS A 102 -9.28 -2.89 39.12
C CYS A 102 -10.06 -3.87 38.21
N LEU A 103 -11.27 -4.29 38.59
CA LEU A 103 -12.11 -5.23 37.83
C LEU A 103 -13.50 -4.66 37.45
N GLU A 104 -13.87 -3.47 37.89
CA GLU A 104 -15.16 -2.83 37.53
C GLU A 104 -15.10 -1.93 36.28
N ILE A 105 -13.96 -1.83 35.60
CA ILE A 105 -13.79 -1.05 34.35
C ILE A 105 -13.93 -1.94 33.09
N LEU A 106 -14.16 -3.24 33.23
CA LEU A 106 -14.25 -4.19 32.09
C LEU A 106 -15.66 -4.69 31.75
N GLN A 107 -16.73 -4.11 32.30
CA GLN A 107 -18.11 -4.57 32.01
C GLN A 107 -19.05 -3.57 31.32
N THR A 108 -18.55 -2.51 30.68
CA THR A 108 -19.42 -1.58 29.93
C THR A 108 -18.95 -1.29 28.51
N ARG A 109 -18.41 -2.28 27.77
CA ARG A 109 -18.22 -2.17 26.31
C ARG A 109 -18.29 -3.52 25.56
N VAL A 110 -19.48 -4.12 25.44
CA VAL A 110 -19.83 -5.01 24.30
C VAL A 110 -21.34 -4.96 24.01
N PRO A 111 -21.81 -4.43 22.86
CA PRO A 111 -23.23 -4.43 22.48
C PRO A 111 -23.64 -5.66 21.65
N ILE A 112 -23.16 -6.87 21.99
CA ILE A 112 -23.42 -8.10 21.20
C ILE A 112 -24.10 -9.23 22.00
N LEU A 113 -24.23 -9.15 23.32
CA LEU A 113 -24.91 -10.20 24.11
C LEU A 113 -26.37 -9.89 24.52
N ARG A 114 -27.02 -8.89 23.92
CA ARG A 114 -28.42 -8.56 24.24
C ARG A 114 -29.49 -9.31 23.43
N SER A 115 -29.11 -10.24 22.55
CA SER A 115 -30.05 -10.92 21.65
C SER A 115 -30.17 -12.44 21.84
N ILE A 116 -29.63 -13.04 22.92
CA ILE A 116 -29.76 -14.50 23.15
C ILE A 116 -30.55 -14.86 24.41
N SER A 117 -30.95 -13.89 25.26
CA SER A 117 -31.77 -14.17 26.46
C SER A 117 -33.29 -14.07 26.26
N LYS A 118 -33.79 -14.07 25.02
CA LYS A 118 -35.24 -14.05 24.70
C LYS A 118 -35.81 -15.38 24.15
N ILE A 119 -35.08 -16.49 24.25
CA ILE A 119 -35.54 -17.80 23.74
C ILE A 119 -35.74 -18.87 24.82
N PHE A 120 -35.45 -18.61 26.09
CA PHE A 120 -35.82 -19.52 27.18
C PHE A 120 -36.56 -18.79 28.29
N GLY A 121 -37.88 -19.06 28.37
CA GLY A 121 -38.77 -18.54 29.40
C GLY A 121 -38.65 -19.27 30.73
N CYS A 122 -39.17 -18.57 31.75
CA CYS A 122 -39.59 -18.94 33.12
C CYS A 122 -39.11 -17.81 34.05
N GLY A 123 -39.90 -17.09 34.84
CA GLY A 123 -41.30 -17.17 35.28
C GLY A 123 -41.35 -16.46 36.65
N GLY A 124 -42.45 -15.77 36.99
CA GLY A 124 -42.81 -15.49 38.39
C GLY A 124 -42.89 -14.02 38.85
N ASN A 125 -44.14 -13.59 39.10
CA ASN A 125 -44.68 -12.36 39.71
C ASN A 125 -44.01 -11.84 41.01
N TYR A 126 -44.05 -10.50 41.23
CA TYR A 126 -44.85 -9.74 42.23
C TYR A 126 -44.27 -8.32 42.52
N PRO A 127 -45.02 -7.35 43.13
CA PRO A 127 -45.42 -6.13 42.42
C PRO A 127 -44.84 -4.79 42.94
N VAL A 128 -45.15 -3.77 42.14
CA VAL A 128 -45.00 -2.32 42.35
C VAL A 128 -45.53 -1.84 43.70
N ARG A 129 -44.71 -1.10 44.46
CA ARG A 129 -45.15 -0.26 45.58
C ARG A 129 -44.78 1.20 45.31
N ALA A 130 -45.78 1.98 44.90
CA ALA A 130 -45.72 3.43 44.91
C ALA A 130 -45.60 3.94 46.36
N LYS A 131 -44.61 4.79 46.64
CA LYS A 131 -44.52 5.54 47.90
C LYS A 131 -44.92 6.99 47.65
N LEU A 132 -45.94 7.42 48.38
CA LEU A 132 -46.43 8.79 48.47
C LEU A 132 -45.34 9.76 48.94
N ARG A 133 -45.34 10.96 48.37
CA ARG A 133 -44.65 12.15 48.90
C ARG A 133 -45.47 12.73 50.06
N PRO A 134 -44.83 13.19 51.17
CA PRO A 134 -45.46 14.14 52.05
C PRO A 134 -45.22 15.57 51.53
N ALA A 135 -46.29 16.36 51.50
CA ALA A 135 -46.25 17.79 51.27
C ALA A 135 -45.76 18.49 52.54
N SER A 136 -44.74 19.36 52.42
CA SER A 136 -44.51 20.44 53.36
C SER A 136 -44.32 21.74 52.58
N SER A 137 -45.10 22.72 52.98
CA SER A 137 -45.17 24.07 52.46
C SER A 137 -43.94 24.87 52.89
N LYS A 138 -43.20 25.40 51.90
CA LYS A 138 -42.38 26.61 52.07
C LYS A 138 -42.63 27.55 50.90
N SER A 139 -42.91 28.80 51.22
CA SER A 139 -43.12 29.94 50.33
C SER A 139 -41.90 30.22 49.44
N PRO A 140 -42.08 30.89 48.29
CA PRO A 140 -41.06 30.97 47.25
C PRO A 140 -39.97 31.97 47.65
N VAL A 141 -38.77 31.47 47.94
CA VAL A 141 -37.55 32.26 47.77
C VAL A 141 -37.31 32.33 46.27
N ALA A 142 -37.25 33.54 45.71
CA ALA A 142 -36.92 33.76 44.31
C ALA A 142 -35.59 33.06 44.00
N SER A 143 -35.65 31.96 43.24
CA SER A 143 -34.47 31.25 42.77
C SER A 143 -33.73 32.17 41.81
N ILE A 144 -32.51 32.54 42.18
CA ILE A 144 -31.54 33.08 41.23
C ILE A 144 -31.48 32.08 40.06
N PRO A 145 -31.69 32.50 38.80
CA PRO A 145 -31.67 31.57 37.68
C PRO A 145 -30.30 30.88 37.65
N SER A 146 -30.30 29.55 37.69
CA SER A 146 -29.08 28.76 37.51
C SER A 146 -28.45 29.16 36.17
N PRO A 147 -27.12 29.34 36.08
CA PRO A 147 -26.49 29.69 34.84
C PRO A 147 -26.82 28.63 33.76
N PRO A 148 -27.10 29.05 32.52
CA PRO A 148 -27.54 28.14 31.48
C PRO A 148 -26.50 27.03 31.26
N PRO A 149 -26.94 25.78 31.05
CA PRO A 149 -26.02 24.66 30.88
C PRO A 149 -25.15 24.86 29.63
N ILE A 150 -23.83 24.73 29.80
CA ILE A 150 -22.84 24.86 28.72
C ILE A 150 -22.39 23.47 28.30
N VAL A 151 -22.45 23.19 27.00
CA VAL A 151 -21.88 21.97 26.42
C VAL A 151 -20.71 22.33 25.52
N ASN A 152 -19.55 21.75 25.82
CA ASN A 152 -18.37 21.83 24.99
C ASN A 152 -18.23 20.54 24.18
N LEU A 153 -18.31 20.66 22.85
CA LEU A 153 -18.06 19.57 21.92
C LEU A 153 -16.70 19.75 21.26
N LEU A 154 -15.86 18.72 21.28
CA LEU A 154 -14.72 18.66 20.37
C LEU A 154 -15.20 18.07 19.04
N VAL A 155 -15.04 18.81 17.95
CA VAL A 155 -15.62 18.49 16.64
C VAL A 155 -14.50 18.38 15.63
N SER A 156 -14.58 17.34 14.80
CA SER A 156 -13.65 17.12 13.70
C SER A 156 -14.46 16.84 12.44
N ASP A 157 -14.06 17.44 11.33
CA ASP A 157 -14.64 17.21 10.00
C ASP A 157 -13.78 16.25 9.14
N GLY A 158 -12.71 15.69 9.74
CA GLY A 158 -11.75 14.81 9.08
C GLY A 158 -10.66 15.51 8.27
N SER A 159 -10.73 16.83 8.08
CA SER A 159 -9.79 17.58 7.23
C SER A 159 -8.39 17.72 7.83
N CYS A 160 -8.26 17.69 9.16
CA CYS A 160 -6.99 17.76 9.89
C CYS A 160 -7.00 16.87 11.14
N VAL A 161 -5.85 16.78 11.82
CA VAL A 161 -5.72 16.09 13.12
C VAL A 161 -6.42 16.86 14.24
N ALA A 162 -6.31 18.19 14.23
CA ALA A 162 -6.89 19.05 15.26
C ALA A 162 -8.43 18.98 15.25
N SER A 163 -9.04 19.21 16.42
CA SER A 163 -10.49 19.32 16.59
C SER A 163 -10.84 20.71 17.08
N LEU A 164 -11.92 21.28 16.54
CA LEU A 164 -12.43 22.57 16.97
C LEU A 164 -13.36 22.37 18.17
N GLN A 165 -13.19 23.17 19.22
CA GLN A 165 -14.13 23.19 20.33
C GLN A 165 -15.34 24.06 19.96
N VAL A 166 -16.53 23.47 19.99
CA VAL A 166 -17.80 24.15 19.79
C VAL A 166 -18.51 24.23 21.13
N THR A 167 -18.68 25.45 21.63
CA THR A 167 -19.39 25.73 22.87
C THR A 167 -20.82 26.13 22.55
N MET A 168 -21.78 25.37 23.05
CA MET A 168 -23.20 25.66 22.93
C MET A 168 -23.76 26.05 24.29
N GLN A 169 -24.48 27.16 24.33
CA GLN A 169 -25.29 27.58 25.46
C GLN A 169 -26.75 27.25 25.13
N PHE A 170 -27.43 26.55 26.03
CA PHE A 170 -28.83 26.19 25.84
C PHE A 170 -29.73 27.03 26.77
N SER A 171 -30.96 27.29 26.34
CA SER A 171 -32.02 27.73 27.26
C SER A 171 -32.40 26.58 28.20
N ASP A 172 -32.95 26.93 29.37
CA ASP A 172 -33.18 26.01 30.50
C ASP A 172 -34.03 24.76 30.16
N ASP A 173 -34.79 24.79 29.06
CA ASP A 173 -35.68 23.70 28.62
C ASP A 173 -35.06 22.70 27.63
N PHE A 174 -33.80 22.85 27.23
CA PHE A 174 -33.19 21.92 26.26
C PHE A 174 -32.65 20.66 26.97
N PRO A 175 -32.90 19.44 26.46
CA PRO A 175 -32.36 18.22 27.06
C PRO A 175 -30.83 18.20 26.89
N VAL A 176 -30.13 18.68 27.91
CA VAL A 176 -28.68 18.70 27.97
C VAL A 176 -28.21 17.33 28.42
N GLY A 177 -27.76 16.55 27.44
CA GLY A 177 -27.02 15.31 27.68
C GLY A 177 -25.75 15.32 26.83
N SER A 178 -24.68 14.74 27.38
CA SER A 178 -23.46 14.40 26.63
C SER A 178 -23.82 13.79 25.27
N ARG A 179 -23.36 14.41 24.17
CA ARG A 179 -23.60 13.87 22.83
C ARG A 179 -22.73 12.62 22.61
N PRO A 180 -23.27 11.52 22.06
CA PRO A 180 -22.46 10.36 21.71
C PRO A 180 -21.33 10.73 20.77
N ILE A 181 -20.15 10.14 20.98
CA ILE A 181 -19.04 10.22 20.02
C ILE A 181 -19.53 9.73 18.65
N GLY A 182 -19.23 10.48 17.59
CA GLY A 182 -19.70 10.21 16.23
C GLY A 182 -21.00 10.92 15.87
N THR A 183 -21.63 11.67 16.78
CA THR A 183 -22.79 12.51 16.45
C THR A 183 -22.41 13.53 15.37
N CYS A 184 -23.15 13.56 14.27
CA CYS A 184 -23.01 14.58 13.23
C CYS A 184 -23.60 15.90 13.73
N ILE A 185 -22.86 16.99 13.55
CA ILE A 185 -23.35 18.34 13.82
C ILE A 185 -23.13 19.25 12.63
N LEU A 186 -24.03 20.23 12.48
CA LEU A 186 -23.88 21.40 11.63
C LEU A 186 -24.14 22.61 12.55
N ALA A 187 -23.16 23.49 12.68
CA ALA A 187 -23.22 24.62 13.59
C ALA A 187 -22.82 25.90 12.86
N GLU A 188 -23.63 26.95 13.01
CA GLU A 188 -23.28 28.30 12.63
C GLU A 188 -22.92 29.07 13.89
N GLY A 189 -21.80 29.79 13.88
CA GLY A 189 -21.32 30.49 15.08
C GLY A 189 -20.20 31.48 14.77
N VAL A 190 -19.76 32.18 15.82
CA VAL A 190 -18.66 33.15 15.77
C VAL A 190 -17.41 32.51 16.37
N ILE A 191 -16.26 32.72 15.73
CA ILE A 191 -14.98 32.22 16.24
C ILE A 191 -14.54 33.05 17.44
N HIS A 192 -14.22 32.39 18.55
CA HIS A 192 -13.68 33.00 19.76
C HIS A 192 -12.33 32.38 20.13
N GLN A 193 -11.45 33.18 20.73
CA GLN A 193 -10.18 32.69 21.27
C GLN A 193 -10.40 32.05 22.64
N LEU A 194 -9.97 30.80 22.82
CA LEU A 194 -9.96 30.13 24.12
C LEU A 194 -8.67 30.45 24.89
N SER A 195 -8.79 30.75 26.19
CA SER A 195 -7.65 31.07 27.07
C SER A 195 -7.04 29.87 27.79
N GLU A 196 -7.51 28.63 27.58
CA GLU A 196 -6.96 27.44 28.24
C GLU A 196 -6.82 26.24 27.30
N GLN A 197 -5.65 25.60 27.33
CA GLN A 197 -5.36 24.35 26.61
C GLN A 197 -6.10 23.18 27.28
N GLY A 198 -7.31 22.89 26.80
CA GLY A 198 -8.04 21.68 27.16
C GLY A 198 -7.28 20.42 26.75
N LYS A 199 -7.23 19.42 27.64
CA LYS A 199 -6.58 18.11 27.42
C LYS A 199 -7.06 17.48 26.10
N GLN A 200 -6.07 17.04 25.32
CA GLN A 200 -6.13 16.48 23.98
C GLN A 200 -7.31 15.54 23.74
N GLY A 201 -8.07 15.82 22.68
CA GLY A 201 -9.13 14.97 22.18
C GLY A 201 -8.63 13.60 21.73
N ILE A 202 -9.56 12.67 21.57
CA ILE A 202 -9.29 11.31 21.06
C ILE A 202 -8.90 11.44 19.58
N GLU A 203 -7.60 11.40 19.30
CA GLU A 203 -7.02 11.45 17.97
C GLU A 203 -7.08 10.06 17.31
N PHE A 204 -7.69 9.96 16.13
CA PHE A 204 -7.91 8.68 15.45
C PHE A 204 -6.74 8.36 14.51
N LYS A 205 -5.97 7.32 14.87
CA LYS A 205 -4.86 6.77 14.08
C LYS A 205 -5.23 6.61 12.60
N VAL A 206 -6.39 6.03 12.30
CA VAL A 206 -6.86 5.76 10.92
C VAL A 206 -7.02 7.03 10.07
N ALA A 207 -7.52 8.14 10.63
CA ALA A 207 -7.77 9.35 9.85
C ALA A 207 -6.46 9.97 9.33
N SER A 208 -5.42 10.01 10.17
CA SER A 208 -4.11 10.51 9.77
C SER A 208 -3.45 9.62 8.71
N LEU A 209 -3.59 8.30 8.83
CA LEU A 209 -3.08 7.35 7.82
C LEU A 209 -3.78 7.52 6.48
N THR A 210 -5.10 7.68 6.49
CA THR A 210 -5.88 7.89 5.26
C THR A 210 -5.50 9.21 4.58
N ARG A 211 -5.22 10.28 5.34
CA ARG A 211 -4.73 11.53 4.78
C ARG A 211 -3.32 11.39 4.19
N ILE A 212 -2.38 10.75 4.90
CA ILE A 212 -1.03 10.48 4.37
C ILE A 212 -1.11 9.61 3.11
N ARG A 213 -1.93 8.55 3.12
CA ARG A 213 -2.22 7.73 1.94
C ARG A 213 -2.73 8.63 0.81
N SER A 214 -3.77 9.42 1.03
CA SER A 214 -4.30 10.33 0.01
C SER A 214 -3.24 11.29 -0.55
N ALA A 215 -2.36 11.82 0.29
CA ALA A 215 -1.27 12.70 -0.12
C ALA A 215 -0.23 11.97 -0.96
N LEU A 216 0.15 10.74 -0.60
CA LEU A 216 1.05 9.90 -1.40
C LEU A 216 0.45 9.56 -2.77
N ALA A 217 -0.83 9.20 -2.85
CA ALA A 217 -1.48 8.97 -4.15
C ALA A 217 -1.46 10.20 -5.04
N PHE A 218 -1.64 11.39 -4.46
CA PHE A 218 -1.52 12.64 -5.20
C PHE A 218 -0.07 12.89 -5.63
N ALA A 219 0.89 12.70 -4.74
CA ALA A 219 2.33 12.81 -5.02
C ALA A 219 2.76 11.89 -6.18
N THR A 220 2.30 10.64 -6.19
CA THR A 220 2.53 9.70 -7.29
C THR A 220 2.12 10.30 -8.63
N ARG A 221 0.89 10.81 -8.72
CA ARG A 221 0.39 11.41 -9.96
C ARG A 221 1.20 12.65 -10.35
N THR A 222 1.51 13.52 -9.39
CA THR A 222 2.32 14.72 -9.62
C THR A 222 3.70 14.37 -10.16
N PHE A 223 4.42 13.43 -9.53
CA PHE A 223 5.74 13.01 -9.97
C PHE A 223 5.73 12.54 -11.42
N PHE A 224 4.84 11.61 -11.76
CA PHE A 224 4.80 11.05 -13.11
C PHE A 224 4.35 12.09 -14.14
N GLN A 225 3.37 12.93 -13.82
CA GLN A 225 2.90 13.98 -14.71
C GLN A 225 3.99 15.04 -14.97
N ASP A 226 4.70 15.48 -13.93
CA ASP A 226 5.77 16.48 -14.05
C ASP A 226 6.98 15.94 -14.84
N ASN A 227 7.16 14.61 -14.86
CA ASN A 227 8.21 13.92 -15.63
C ASN A 227 7.71 13.37 -16.99
N GLY A 228 6.53 13.79 -17.46
CA GLY A 228 6.04 13.48 -18.81
C GLY A 228 5.52 12.05 -19.02
N PHE A 229 5.19 11.32 -17.95
CA PHE A 229 4.55 10.02 -18.06
C PHE A 229 3.04 10.15 -18.30
N LEU A 230 2.49 9.24 -19.08
CA LEU A 230 1.04 9.11 -19.26
C LEU A 230 0.46 8.05 -18.32
N SER A 231 -0.66 8.38 -17.67
CA SER A 231 -1.40 7.40 -16.88
C SER A 231 -2.18 6.46 -17.79
N VAL A 232 -2.01 5.15 -17.59
CA VAL A 232 -2.69 4.12 -18.37
C VAL A 232 -3.38 3.10 -17.46
N GLU A 233 -4.50 2.59 -17.94
CA GLU A 233 -5.26 1.51 -17.29
C GLU A 233 -4.85 0.16 -17.89
N VAL A 234 -4.62 -0.82 -17.02
CA VAL A 234 -4.25 -2.18 -17.41
C VAL A 234 -5.36 -3.16 -17.01
N PRO A 235 -5.62 -4.23 -17.78
CA PRO A 235 -6.64 -5.21 -17.44
C PRO A 235 -6.40 -5.86 -16.09
N ILE A 236 -7.46 -5.92 -15.26
CA ILE A 236 -7.44 -6.65 -13.97
C ILE A 236 -7.62 -8.16 -14.18
N MET A 237 -8.44 -8.55 -15.15
CA MET A 237 -8.64 -9.95 -15.54
C MET A 237 -7.65 -10.32 -16.64
N THR A 238 -6.99 -11.46 -16.51
CA THR A 238 -5.98 -11.91 -17.46
C THR A 238 -5.95 -13.43 -17.62
N ILE A 239 -5.57 -13.89 -18.80
CA ILE A 239 -5.24 -15.29 -19.11
C ILE A 239 -3.73 -15.56 -18.97
N THR A 240 -2.91 -14.50 -18.94
CA THR A 240 -1.45 -14.62 -18.98
C THR A 240 -0.85 -14.74 -17.58
N ASP A 241 0.13 -15.61 -17.42
CA ASP A 241 0.98 -15.65 -16.24
C ASP A 241 2.27 -14.85 -16.47
N GLY A 242 2.31 -13.57 -16.13
CA GLY A 242 3.55 -12.81 -16.31
C GLY A 242 4.69 -13.30 -15.43
N GLU A 243 4.42 -13.65 -14.16
CA GLU A 243 5.47 -13.93 -13.19
C GLU A 243 5.84 -15.42 -13.09
N GLY A 244 5.01 -16.35 -13.57
CA GLY A 244 5.31 -17.79 -13.66
C GLY A 244 5.42 -18.55 -12.33
N PHE A 245 5.52 -17.83 -11.21
CA PHE A 245 5.74 -18.39 -9.86
C PHE A 245 4.65 -18.00 -8.86
N SER A 246 3.70 -17.13 -9.22
CA SER A 246 2.69 -16.59 -8.30
C SER A 246 1.42 -17.44 -8.26
N THR A 247 0.89 -17.68 -7.07
CA THR A 247 -0.46 -18.25 -6.92
C THR A 247 -1.52 -17.20 -7.26
N LYS A 248 -2.52 -17.56 -8.08
CA LYS A 248 -3.51 -16.63 -8.65
C LYS A 248 -4.94 -16.97 -8.24
N PHE A 249 -5.80 -15.95 -8.17
CA PHE A 249 -7.25 -16.15 -8.02
C PHE A 249 -7.87 -16.44 -9.38
N ARG A 250 -8.54 -17.59 -9.53
CA ARG A 250 -9.35 -17.90 -10.71
C ARG A 250 -10.65 -17.11 -10.67
N VAL A 251 -11.02 -16.51 -11.81
CA VAL A 251 -12.30 -15.83 -12.03
C VAL A 251 -13.16 -16.77 -12.87
N THR A 252 -14.34 -17.11 -12.36
CA THR A 252 -15.27 -18.03 -13.01
C THR A 252 -16.71 -17.69 -12.64
N THR A 253 -17.63 -17.93 -13.57
CA THR A 253 -19.08 -17.84 -13.35
C THR A 253 -19.70 -19.21 -13.07
N VAL A 254 -18.93 -20.28 -13.26
CA VAL A 254 -19.36 -21.67 -13.05
C VAL A 254 -19.37 -21.99 -11.54
N PRO A 255 -20.41 -22.67 -11.03
CA PRO A 255 -20.46 -23.07 -9.62
C PRO A 255 -19.29 -23.99 -9.22
N VAL A 256 -18.72 -23.76 -8.03
CA VAL A 256 -17.52 -24.48 -7.52
C VAL A 256 -17.64 -26.01 -7.55
N LYS A 257 -18.85 -26.57 -7.39
CA LYS A 257 -19.08 -28.03 -7.46
C LYS A 257 -18.77 -28.65 -8.82
N GLU A 258 -18.80 -27.86 -9.88
CA GLU A 258 -18.48 -28.30 -11.24
C GLU A 258 -16.98 -28.12 -11.53
N VAL A 259 -16.32 -27.15 -10.88
CA VAL A 259 -14.86 -26.90 -10.96
C VAL A 259 -14.04 -28.03 -10.31
N GLU A 260 -14.51 -28.64 -9.21
CA GLU A 260 -13.79 -29.74 -8.55
C GLU A 260 -13.77 -31.04 -9.39
N LYS A 261 -14.71 -31.20 -10.34
CA LYS A 261 -14.67 -32.30 -11.31
C LYS A 261 -13.65 -32.08 -12.44
N GLU A 262 -13.07 -30.88 -12.55
CA GLU A 262 -12.13 -30.50 -13.61
C GLU A 262 -10.67 -30.86 -13.30
N GLN A 263 -10.31 -31.22 -12.06
CA GLN A 263 -8.96 -31.71 -11.79
C GLN A 263 -8.89 -33.20 -12.16
N PRO A 264 -8.21 -33.60 -13.25
CA PRO A 264 -7.94 -35.00 -13.45
C PRO A 264 -7.12 -35.49 -12.26
N GLU A 265 -7.56 -36.56 -11.60
CA GLU A 265 -6.67 -37.37 -10.77
C GLU A 265 -5.53 -37.83 -11.66
N ILE A 266 -4.39 -37.13 -11.58
CA ILE A 266 -3.14 -37.62 -12.14
C ILE A 266 -2.73 -38.78 -11.24
N THR A 267 -3.28 -39.96 -11.53
CA THR A 267 -2.63 -41.20 -11.15
C THR A 267 -1.35 -41.26 -11.98
N ASP A 268 -0.24 -41.01 -11.30
CA ASP A 268 1.11 -41.11 -11.82
C ASP A 268 1.34 -42.58 -12.25
N SER A 269 0.93 -42.88 -13.48
CA SER A 269 1.06 -44.21 -14.07
C SER A 269 2.34 -44.19 -14.89
N THR A 270 3.41 -44.72 -14.28
CA THR A 270 4.49 -45.61 -14.78
C THR A 270 5.02 -45.56 -16.24
N ASP A 271 4.46 -44.75 -17.15
CA ASP A 271 4.80 -44.74 -18.59
C ASP A 271 5.90 -43.73 -18.94
N GLY A 272 5.98 -42.58 -18.24
CA GLY A 272 7.05 -41.59 -18.46
C GLY A 272 8.45 -42.14 -18.15
N THR A 273 8.52 -43.07 -17.20
CA THR A 273 9.73 -43.80 -16.83
C THR A 273 10.26 -44.65 -18.00
N ASN A 274 9.39 -45.22 -18.85
CA ASN A 274 9.81 -46.04 -19.99
C ASN A 274 10.45 -45.21 -21.11
N LEU A 275 9.96 -44.01 -21.40
CA LEU A 275 10.52 -43.16 -22.47
C LEU A 275 11.92 -42.64 -22.12
N GLU A 276 12.11 -42.20 -20.88
CA GLU A 276 13.40 -41.76 -20.34
C GLU A 276 14.43 -42.91 -20.35
N ILE A 277 14.01 -44.12 -19.95
CA ILE A 277 14.86 -45.32 -19.99
C ILE A 277 15.31 -45.63 -21.43
N VAL A 278 14.40 -45.56 -22.41
CA VAL A 278 14.74 -45.81 -23.82
C VAL A 278 15.67 -44.73 -24.40
N LYS A 279 15.47 -43.45 -24.05
CA LYS A 279 16.37 -42.34 -24.44
C LYS A 279 17.76 -42.51 -23.84
N ALA A 280 17.85 -42.90 -22.57
CA ALA A 280 19.12 -43.21 -21.92
C ALA A 280 19.84 -44.40 -22.60
N ALA A 281 19.11 -45.46 -22.94
CA ALA A 281 19.66 -46.62 -23.64
C ALA A 281 20.19 -46.27 -25.05
N ILE A 282 19.52 -45.38 -25.80
CA ILE A 282 20.00 -44.90 -27.10
C ILE A 282 21.32 -44.13 -26.94
N LYS A 283 21.44 -43.30 -25.91
CA LYS A 283 22.67 -42.54 -25.61
C LYS A 283 23.83 -43.47 -25.28
N GLU A 284 23.59 -44.50 -24.47
CA GLU A 284 24.59 -45.50 -24.13
C GLU A 284 25.04 -46.32 -25.35
N LYS A 285 24.09 -46.81 -26.16
CA LYS A 285 24.38 -47.55 -27.39
C LYS A 285 25.11 -46.70 -28.44
N SER A 286 24.83 -45.40 -28.52
CA SER A 286 25.55 -44.46 -29.39
C SER A 286 27.00 -44.26 -28.93
N ASN A 287 27.23 -44.15 -27.62
CA ASN A 287 28.57 -44.07 -27.05
C ASN A 287 29.38 -45.36 -27.30
N LEU A 288 28.73 -46.53 -27.19
CA LEU A 288 29.34 -47.83 -27.50
C LEU A 288 29.79 -47.91 -28.96
N ILE A 289 28.97 -47.45 -29.92
CA ILE A 289 29.34 -47.40 -31.34
C ILE A 289 30.54 -46.46 -31.55
N GLN A 290 30.57 -45.30 -30.89
CA GLN A 290 31.72 -44.38 -30.99
C GLN A 290 33.01 -44.99 -30.42
N GLN A 291 32.91 -45.81 -29.37
CA GLN A 291 34.06 -46.54 -28.82
C GLN A 291 34.54 -47.65 -29.75
N LEU A 292 33.62 -48.45 -30.30
CA LEU A 292 33.91 -49.51 -31.27
C LEU A 292 34.48 -48.97 -32.59
N GLN A 293 34.12 -47.74 -32.99
CA GLN A 293 34.72 -47.06 -34.15
C GLN A 293 36.14 -46.56 -33.90
N ARG A 294 36.53 -46.36 -32.63
CA ARG A 294 37.86 -45.87 -32.23
C ARG A 294 38.84 -46.99 -31.91
N SER A 295 38.36 -48.18 -31.54
CA SER A 295 39.16 -49.39 -31.46
C SER A 295 39.17 -50.09 -32.82
N ASP A 296 40.27 -50.78 -33.16
CA ASP A 296 40.40 -51.60 -34.38
C ASP A 296 39.58 -52.90 -34.25
N SER A 297 38.31 -52.75 -33.85
CA SER A 297 37.44 -53.80 -33.35
C SER A 297 36.72 -54.55 -34.48
N ASP A 298 36.25 -55.75 -34.14
CA ASP A 298 35.69 -56.71 -35.10
C ASP A 298 34.52 -56.11 -35.89
N ARG A 299 34.60 -56.19 -37.23
CA ARG A 299 33.64 -55.55 -38.15
C ARG A 299 32.22 -56.08 -37.93
N GLU A 300 32.10 -57.32 -37.49
CA GLU A 300 30.83 -57.96 -37.17
C GLU A 300 30.17 -57.37 -35.90
N ALA A 301 30.96 -57.03 -34.89
CA ALA A 301 30.48 -56.42 -33.65
C ALA A 301 29.95 -54.99 -33.87
N LEU A 302 30.60 -54.22 -34.75
CA LEU A 302 30.16 -52.87 -35.11
C LEU A 302 28.83 -52.88 -35.87
N VAL A 303 28.65 -53.83 -36.79
CA VAL A 303 27.39 -54.01 -37.54
C VAL A 303 26.25 -54.43 -36.60
N ALA A 304 26.51 -55.33 -35.65
CA ALA A 304 25.52 -55.75 -34.66
C ALA A 304 25.09 -54.57 -33.75
N ALA A 305 26.03 -53.75 -33.29
CA ALA A 305 25.75 -52.57 -32.47
C ALA A 305 24.92 -51.51 -33.22
N GLN A 306 25.23 -51.29 -34.51
CA GLN A 306 24.45 -50.38 -35.37
C GLN A 306 23.00 -50.86 -35.59
N GLN A 307 22.81 -52.16 -35.81
CA GLN A 307 21.47 -52.74 -35.94
C GLN A 307 20.65 -52.64 -34.64
N ASP A 308 21.31 -52.79 -33.49
CA ASP A 308 20.67 -52.69 -32.18
C ASP A 308 20.26 -51.23 -31.85
N LEU A 309 21.11 -50.24 -32.19
CA LEU A 309 20.74 -48.82 -32.10
C LEU A 309 19.53 -48.49 -32.99
N LEU A 310 19.50 -49.03 -34.21
CA LEU A 310 18.41 -48.80 -35.16
C LEU A 310 17.07 -49.34 -34.64
N LYS A 311 17.04 -50.56 -34.09
CA LYS A 311 15.84 -51.15 -33.47
C LYS A 311 15.37 -50.35 -32.24
N THR A 312 16.31 -49.89 -31.42
CA THR A 312 15.99 -49.10 -30.22
C THR A 312 15.42 -47.72 -30.59
N SER A 313 15.95 -47.11 -31.66
CA SER A 313 15.47 -45.81 -32.18
C SER A 313 14.07 -45.93 -32.81
N GLN A 314 13.77 -47.04 -33.49
CA GLN A 314 12.43 -47.32 -34.01
C GLN A 314 11.40 -47.48 -32.88
N LEU A 315 11.78 -48.14 -31.78
CA LEU A 315 10.93 -48.30 -30.61
C LEU A 315 10.63 -46.94 -29.93
N LEU A 316 11.61 -46.03 -29.88
CA LEU A 316 11.39 -44.66 -29.39
C LEU A 316 10.33 -43.93 -30.24
N SER A 317 10.46 -43.97 -31.57
CA SER A 317 9.51 -43.33 -32.48
C SER A 317 8.08 -43.85 -32.29
N GLN A 318 7.90 -45.15 -32.06
CA GLN A 318 6.58 -45.75 -31.82
C GLN A 318 5.98 -45.34 -30.47
N LEU A 319 6.82 -45.18 -29.44
CA LEU A 319 6.38 -44.71 -28.11
C LEU A 319 5.98 -43.24 -28.16
N GLU A 320 6.75 -42.38 -28.83
CA GLU A 320 6.46 -40.95 -28.99
C GLU A 320 5.16 -40.72 -29.78
N GLU A 321 4.93 -41.50 -30.85
CA GLU A 321 3.68 -41.42 -31.62
C GLU A 321 2.46 -41.88 -30.80
N LYS A 322 2.60 -42.94 -30.01
CA LYS A 322 1.55 -43.43 -29.11
C LYS A 322 1.24 -42.42 -28.00
N GLU A 323 2.24 -41.76 -27.46
CA GLU A 323 2.08 -40.71 -26.45
C GLU A 323 1.40 -39.47 -27.04
N LYS A 324 1.79 -39.07 -28.25
CA LYS A 324 1.13 -37.98 -28.99
C LYS A 324 -0.35 -38.26 -29.22
N LEU A 325 -0.69 -39.46 -29.69
CA LEU A 325 -2.09 -39.89 -29.88
C LEU A 325 -2.86 -39.94 -28.56
N ARG A 326 -2.23 -40.35 -27.47
CA ARG A 326 -2.83 -40.33 -26.12
C ARG A 326 -3.11 -38.90 -25.65
N LEU A 327 -2.17 -37.98 -25.86
CA LEU A 327 -2.34 -36.55 -25.54
C LEU A 327 -3.44 -35.90 -26.39
N GLU A 328 -3.54 -36.23 -27.68
CA GLU A 328 -4.61 -35.78 -28.56
C GLU A 328 -5.99 -36.33 -28.14
N ALA A 329 -6.05 -37.60 -27.73
CA ALA A 329 -7.26 -38.22 -27.20
C ALA A 329 -7.68 -37.60 -25.85
N LEU A 330 -6.73 -37.34 -24.95
CA LEU A 330 -6.96 -36.63 -23.69
C LEU A 330 -7.47 -35.20 -23.92
N ARG A 331 -6.90 -34.47 -24.89
CA ARG A 331 -7.38 -33.14 -25.30
C ARG A 331 -8.82 -33.18 -25.86
N LYS A 332 -9.15 -34.20 -26.66
CA LYS A 332 -10.53 -34.39 -27.19
C LYS A 332 -11.53 -34.76 -26.09
N ALA A 333 -11.13 -35.61 -25.14
CA ALA A 333 -11.98 -36.00 -24.01
C ALA A 333 -12.22 -34.83 -23.04
N SER A 334 -11.20 -34.02 -22.76
CA SER A 334 -11.30 -32.81 -21.94
C SER A 334 -12.24 -31.76 -22.56
N LYS A 335 -12.21 -31.58 -23.89
CA LYS A 335 -13.09 -30.64 -24.61
C LYS A 335 -14.59 -30.97 -24.51
N ALA A 336 -14.96 -32.22 -24.22
CA ALA A 336 -16.36 -32.67 -24.23
C ALA A 336 -17.08 -32.46 -22.87
N GLN A 337 -16.40 -31.98 -21.82
CA GLN A 337 -16.94 -31.93 -20.46
C GLN A 337 -16.80 -30.57 -19.74
N VAL A 338 -16.39 -29.49 -20.43
CA VAL A 338 -16.27 -28.18 -19.79
C VAL A 338 -17.60 -27.44 -19.91
N PRO A 339 -18.31 -27.13 -18.81
CA PRO A 339 -19.40 -26.16 -18.85
C PRO A 339 -18.85 -24.84 -19.41
N GLU A 340 -19.56 -24.25 -20.36
CA GLU A 340 -19.13 -22.98 -20.97
C GLU A 340 -19.10 -21.88 -19.89
N ASP A 341 -17.90 -21.59 -19.38
CA ASP A 341 -17.66 -20.44 -18.50
C ASP A 341 -17.74 -19.15 -19.34
N PHE A 342 -17.86 -17.99 -18.67
CA PHE A 342 -18.00 -16.70 -19.33
C PHE A 342 -16.87 -16.40 -20.33
N PHE A 343 -15.65 -16.81 -19.98
CA PHE A 343 -14.49 -16.74 -20.86
C PHE A 343 -14.16 -18.14 -21.39
N SER A 344 -13.85 -18.22 -22.68
CA SER A 344 -13.46 -19.47 -23.35
C SER A 344 -12.12 -20.05 -22.86
N GLN A 345 -11.40 -19.30 -22.01
CA GLN A 345 -10.13 -19.70 -21.41
C GLN A 345 -10.14 -19.42 -19.90
N PRO A 346 -9.42 -20.22 -19.10
CA PRO A 346 -9.23 -19.94 -17.68
C PRO A 346 -8.70 -18.52 -17.46
N THR A 347 -9.47 -17.74 -16.72
CA THR A 347 -9.19 -16.32 -16.46
C THR A 347 -8.87 -16.11 -14.99
N TYR A 348 -7.96 -15.19 -14.70
CA TYR A 348 -7.42 -14.93 -13.37
C TYR A 348 -7.39 -13.44 -13.05
N LEU A 349 -7.33 -13.10 -11.76
CA LEU A 349 -6.97 -11.75 -11.33
C LEU A 349 -5.45 -11.54 -11.51
N THR A 350 -5.09 -10.39 -12.06
CA THR A 350 -3.71 -10.08 -12.41
C THR A 350 -2.82 -9.85 -11.18
N VAL A 351 -1.60 -10.40 -11.24
CA VAL A 351 -0.54 -10.16 -10.24
C VAL A 351 0.30 -8.93 -10.60
N SER A 352 0.35 -8.56 -11.88
CA SER A 352 1.09 -7.41 -12.41
C SER A 352 0.54 -6.97 -13.77
N GLY A 353 0.50 -5.66 -14.00
CA GLY A 353 0.09 -5.07 -15.27
C GLY A 353 1.23 -4.92 -16.28
N VAL A 354 2.47 -5.25 -15.87
CA VAL A 354 3.70 -4.88 -16.58
C VAL A 354 3.73 -5.35 -18.04
N LEU A 355 3.28 -6.58 -18.36
CA LEU A 355 3.27 -7.03 -19.76
C LEU A 355 2.41 -6.14 -20.67
N HIS A 356 1.30 -5.60 -20.16
CA HIS A 356 0.45 -4.67 -20.89
C HIS A 356 1.04 -3.26 -20.91
N MET A 357 1.77 -2.87 -19.86
CA MET A 357 2.49 -1.60 -19.83
C MET A 357 3.55 -1.52 -20.93
N GLU A 358 4.19 -2.64 -21.27
CA GLU A 358 5.19 -2.69 -22.35
C GLU A 358 4.59 -2.31 -23.71
N SER A 359 3.35 -2.71 -24.00
CA SER A 359 2.70 -2.33 -25.26
C SER A 359 2.37 -0.84 -25.30
N TYR A 360 1.93 -0.27 -24.17
CA TYR A 360 1.73 1.17 -24.05
C TYR A 360 3.05 1.94 -24.18
N ALA A 361 4.12 1.51 -23.51
CA ALA A 361 5.42 2.17 -23.59
C ALA A 361 5.95 2.19 -25.03
N CYS A 362 5.86 1.06 -25.75
CA CYS A 362 6.25 0.98 -27.16
C CYS A 362 5.50 1.97 -28.07
N ALA A 363 4.29 2.40 -27.69
CA ALA A 363 3.48 3.34 -28.48
C ALA A 363 3.51 4.79 -27.96
N LEU A 364 3.65 4.99 -26.66
CA LEU A 364 3.41 6.27 -25.97
C LEU A 364 4.65 6.81 -25.26
N GLY A 365 5.76 6.06 -25.22
CA GLY A 365 6.98 6.46 -24.54
C GLY A 365 6.96 6.06 -23.06
N ASN A 366 6.70 7.04 -22.19
CA ASN A 366 6.74 6.88 -20.74
C ASN A 366 5.33 6.74 -20.19
N VAL A 367 5.05 5.64 -19.49
CA VAL A 367 3.71 5.33 -18.98
C VAL A 367 3.76 4.82 -17.55
N TYR A 368 2.70 5.08 -16.79
CA TYR A 368 2.53 4.49 -15.46
C TYR A 368 1.09 4.04 -15.23
N SER A 369 0.93 2.99 -14.42
CA SER A 369 -0.36 2.50 -13.94
C SER A 369 -0.38 2.52 -12.42
N PHE A 370 -1.53 2.83 -11.85
CA PHE A 370 -1.74 2.82 -10.41
C PHE A 370 -3.07 2.13 -10.10
N GLY A 371 -2.99 0.89 -9.60
CA GLY A 371 -4.19 0.10 -9.37
C GLY A 371 -3.95 -1.16 -8.53
N PRO A 372 -5.00 -1.97 -8.35
CA PRO A 372 -4.95 -3.16 -7.51
C PRO A 372 -4.26 -4.34 -8.22
N ARG A 373 -3.55 -5.15 -7.44
CA ARG A 373 -2.92 -6.42 -7.83
C ARG A 373 -3.28 -7.49 -6.81
N PHE A 374 -3.35 -8.74 -7.28
CA PHE A 374 -3.91 -9.83 -6.49
C PHE A 374 -2.93 -11.01 -6.41
N ARG A 375 -2.69 -11.53 -5.21
CA ARG A 375 -1.87 -12.73 -4.98
C ARG A 375 -2.59 -13.68 -4.05
N ALA A 376 -2.71 -14.96 -4.44
CA ALA A 376 -3.46 -15.96 -3.70
C ALA A 376 -2.61 -16.69 -2.61
N ASP A 377 -1.51 -16.07 -2.19
CA ASP A 377 -0.58 -16.69 -1.26
C ASP A 377 -1.22 -16.85 0.13
N ARG A 378 -1.37 -18.11 0.55
CA ARG A 378 -2.04 -18.45 1.82
C ARG A 378 -1.22 -18.10 3.07
N ARG A 379 0.11 -17.97 2.93
CA ARG A 379 1.03 -17.64 4.02
C ARG A 379 1.36 -16.15 3.97
N GLY A 380 0.57 -15.33 4.67
CA GLY A 380 0.79 -13.88 4.72
C GLY A 380 1.79 -13.48 5.81
N THR A 381 2.76 -12.63 5.46
CA THR A 381 3.55 -11.85 6.44
C THR A 381 2.83 -10.54 6.79
N ALA A 382 3.31 -9.81 7.81
CA ALA A 382 2.77 -8.48 8.17
C ALA A 382 2.89 -7.43 7.05
N LYS A 383 3.62 -7.73 5.97
CA LYS A 383 3.82 -6.87 4.79
C LYS A 383 3.11 -7.40 3.53
N GLN A 384 2.31 -8.46 3.64
CA GLN A 384 1.65 -9.06 2.49
C GLN A 384 0.14 -9.16 2.72
N VAL A 385 -0.60 -8.72 1.71
CA VAL A 385 -2.06 -8.82 1.61
C VAL A 385 -2.41 -9.39 0.24
N VAL A 386 -3.56 -10.07 0.15
CA VAL A 386 -3.98 -10.74 -1.08
C VAL A 386 -4.47 -9.77 -2.15
N GLU A 387 -4.88 -8.57 -1.74
CA GLU A 387 -5.21 -7.42 -2.59
C GLU A 387 -4.31 -6.27 -2.14
N THR A 388 -3.45 -5.79 -3.04
CA THR A 388 -2.50 -4.69 -2.79
C THR A 388 -2.60 -3.66 -3.90
N TRP A 389 -2.43 -2.41 -3.56
CA TRP A 389 -2.27 -1.34 -4.54
C TRP A 389 -0.80 -1.21 -4.92
N MET A 390 -0.52 -1.13 -6.21
CA MET A 390 0.82 -1.02 -6.78
C MET A 390 0.88 0.14 -7.75
N VAL A 391 2.05 0.76 -7.83
CA VAL A 391 2.40 1.73 -8.86
C VAL A 391 3.44 1.06 -9.76
N GLU A 392 3.14 0.97 -11.05
CA GLU A 392 4.00 0.34 -12.05
C GLU A 392 4.33 1.39 -13.12
N ALA A 393 5.60 1.57 -13.44
CA ALA A 393 6.08 2.51 -14.45
C ALA A 393 6.91 1.77 -15.50
N GLU A 394 6.77 2.16 -16.76
CA GLU A 394 7.52 1.59 -17.89
C GLU A 394 7.92 2.74 -18.84
N MET A 395 9.17 2.73 -19.28
CA MET A 395 9.77 3.81 -20.08
C MET A 395 10.38 3.24 -21.36
N ALA A 396 9.92 3.69 -22.52
CA ALA A 396 10.57 3.39 -23.79
C ALA A 396 11.93 4.08 -23.91
N PHE A 397 12.82 3.52 -24.73
CA PHE A 397 14.18 4.02 -24.96
C PHE A 397 15.02 4.16 -23.69
N SER A 398 14.82 3.25 -22.73
CA SER A 398 15.50 3.27 -21.44
C SER A 398 16.19 1.94 -21.15
N GLU A 399 17.26 2.00 -20.36
CA GLU A 399 18.01 0.86 -19.87
C GLU A 399 17.89 0.74 -18.33
N LEU A 400 18.45 -0.34 -17.77
CA LEU A 400 18.33 -0.61 -16.33
C LEU A 400 18.75 0.58 -15.45
N GLU A 401 19.79 1.32 -15.84
CA GLU A 401 20.28 2.47 -15.10
C GLU A 401 19.26 3.61 -15.03
N ASP A 402 18.54 3.87 -16.13
CA ASP A 402 17.48 4.87 -16.19
C ASP A 402 16.32 4.51 -15.24
N ALA A 403 15.93 3.23 -15.20
CA ALA A 403 14.92 2.75 -14.26
C ALA A 403 15.38 2.85 -12.79
N MET A 404 16.67 2.58 -12.50
CA MET A 404 17.22 2.78 -11.15
C MET A 404 17.18 4.26 -10.76
N ASN A 405 17.61 5.16 -11.66
CA ASN A 405 17.57 6.61 -11.43
C ASN A 405 16.14 7.11 -11.17
N CYS A 406 15.19 6.72 -12.03
CA CYS A 406 13.80 7.12 -11.90
C CYS A 406 13.15 6.58 -10.61
N ALA A 407 13.46 5.34 -10.23
CA ALA A 407 12.99 4.75 -8.97
C ALA A 407 13.54 5.49 -7.74
N GLU A 408 14.82 5.87 -7.78
CA GLU A 408 15.49 6.64 -6.73
C GLU A 408 14.83 8.02 -6.57
N ASP A 409 14.70 8.78 -7.66
CA ASP A 409 14.05 10.10 -7.68
C ASP A 409 12.60 10.02 -7.21
N TYR A 410 11.86 9.00 -7.67
CA TYR A 410 10.47 8.81 -7.29
C TYR A 410 10.33 8.55 -5.80
N PHE A 411 11.15 7.67 -5.22
CA PHE A 411 11.09 7.37 -3.80
C PHE A 411 11.46 8.59 -2.93
N MET A 412 12.52 9.33 -3.32
CA MET A 412 12.91 10.58 -2.65
C MET A 412 11.79 11.62 -2.73
N PHE A 413 11.16 11.76 -3.90
CA PHE A 413 10.03 12.66 -4.11
C PHE A 413 8.87 12.33 -3.17
N LEU A 414 8.50 11.05 -3.03
CA LEU A 414 7.43 10.64 -2.11
C LEU A 414 7.78 10.95 -0.64
N CYS A 415 9.02 10.71 -0.22
CA CYS A 415 9.47 11.04 1.14
C CYS A 415 9.38 12.54 1.40
N LYS A 416 9.89 13.36 0.47
CA LYS A 416 9.84 14.82 0.54
C LYS A 416 8.40 15.32 0.57
N TRP A 417 7.54 14.77 -0.28
CA TRP A 417 6.13 15.16 -0.35
C TRP A 417 5.41 14.98 0.98
N VAL A 418 5.63 13.85 1.67
CA VAL A 418 5.04 13.59 2.99
C VAL A 418 5.51 14.62 4.01
N LEU A 419 6.80 14.95 4.03
CA LEU A 419 7.34 15.96 4.96
C LEU A 419 6.76 17.35 4.70
N ASP A 420 6.67 17.75 3.44
CA ASP A 420 6.23 19.09 3.03
C ASP A 420 4.70 19.25 3.19
N ASN A 421 3.91 18.21 2.90
CA ASN A 421 2.46 18.34 2.76
C ASN A 421 1.64 17.68 3.89
N CYS A 422 2.26 16.85 4.74
CA CYS A 422 1.56 16.11 5.81
C CYS A 422 2.05 16.49 7.22
N SER A 423 2.55 17.72 7.43
CA SER A 423 3.20 18.11 8.68
C SER A 423 2.38 17.88 9.96
N SER A 424 1.06 18.13 9.93
CA SER A 424 0.17 17.88 11.07
C SER A 424 -0.02 16.39 11.35
N ASP A 425 -0.16 15.58 10.30
CA ASP A 425 -0.24 14.12 10.39
C ASP A 425 1.10 13.52 10.85
N MET A 426 2.23 14.04 10.39
CA MET A 426 3.57 13.59 10.79
C MET A 426 3.89 13.94 12.24
N LYS A 427 3.39 15.08 12.77
CA LYS A 427 3.43 15.37 14.21
C LYS A 427 2.65 14.32 15.02
N PHE A 428 1.49 13.90 14.53
CA PHE A 428 0.72 12.82 15.15
C PHE A 428 1.48 11.48 15.11
N VAL A 429 2.01 11.10 13.94
CA VAL A 429 2.83 9.88 13.76
C VAL A 429 4.01 9.88 14.73
N SER A 430 4.75 10.98 14.80
CA SER A 430 5.91 11.13 15.68
C SER A 430 5.54 10.96 17.17
N LYS A 431 4.38 11.48 17.57
CA LYS A 431 3.94 11.43 18.97
C LYS A 431 3.35 10.09 19.38
N ARG A 432 2.67 9.39 18.46
CA ARG A 432 1.80 8.24 18.78
C ARG A 432 2.23 6.91 18.19
N ILE A 433 3.00 6.91 17.11
CA ILE A 433 3.38 5.70 16.38
C ILE A 433 4.90 5.49 16.44
N ASP A 434 5.68 6.39 15.84
CA ASP A 434 7.14 6.27 15.78
C ASP A 434 7.80 7.64 15.80
N LYS A 435 8.45 7.95 16.93
CA LYS A 435 9.17 9.23 17.18
C LYS A 435 10.30 9.49 16.19
N THR A 436 10.86 8.44 15.58
CA THR A 436 12.01 8.53 14.68
C THR A 436 11.60 8.66 13.20
N ARG A 437 10.30 8.63 12.90
CA ARG A 437 9.80 8.48 11.54
C ARG A 437 10.12 9.67 10.64
N THR A 438 9.94 10.89 11.14
CA THR A 438 10.26 12.12 10.40
C THR A 438 11.75 12.16 10.05
N ASN A 439 12.64 11.93 11.03
CA ASN A 439 14.08 11.89 10.80
C ASN A 439 14.49 10.79 9.81
N LEU A 440 13.80 9.64 9.82
CA LEU A 440 14.05 8.56 8.87
C LEU A 440 13.74 9.02 7.44
N LEU A 441 12.59 9.67 7.22
CA LEU A 441 12.21 10.20 5.90
C LEU A 441 13.19 11.29 5.43
N GLU A 442 13.59 12.20 6.31
CA GLU A 442 14.61 13.23 6.02
C GLU A 442 15.94 12.60 5.63
N SER A 443 16.34 11.52 6.32
CA SER A 443 17.57 10.79 6.01
C SER A 443 17.49 10.12 4.63
N MET A 444 16.33 9.56 4.24
CA MET A 444 16.16 8.94 2.91
C MET A 444 16.34 9.92 1.75
N ILE A 445 16.04 11.20 1.97
CA ILE A 445 16.22 12.27 0.97
C ILE A 445 17.68 12.73 0.91
N SER A 446 18.40 12.58 2.03
CA SER A 446 19.78 13.09 2.18
C SER A 446 20.84 12.04 1.86
N PHE A 447 20.49 10.75 1.91
CA PHE A 447 21.42 9.66 1.63
C PHE A 447 21.77 9.57 0.15
N SER A 448 23.03 9.23 -0.13
CA SER A 448 23.42 8.62 -1.39
C SER A 448 22.96 7.16 -1.42
N TYR A 449 22.35 6.72 -2.52
CA TYR A 449 21.94 5.33 -2.69
C TYR A 449 23.13 4.50 -3.17
N GLU A 450 23.47 3.45 -2.43
CA GLU A 450 24.55 2.56 -2.81
C GLU A 450 24.08 1.61 -3.92
N ARG A 451 24.87 1.43 -4.98
CA ARG A 451 24.54 0.50 -6.07
C ARG A 451 25.52 -0.66 -6.05
N ILE A 452 25.04 -1.86 -5.77
CA ILE A 452 25.88 -3.07 -5.76
C ILE A 452 25.23 -4.19 -6.56
N THR A 453 26.07 -5.01 -7.17
CA THR A 453 25.61 -6.21 -7.85
C THR A 453 25.16 -7.27 -6.85
N TYR A 454 24.31 -8.19 -7.29
CA TYR A 454 23.91 -9.37 -6.50
C TYR A 454 25.13 -10.16 -6.02
N THR A 455 26.14 -10.31 -6.87
CA THR A 455 27.40 -10.99 -6.54
C THR A 455 28.14 -10.30 -5.40
N GLU A 456 28.25 -8.97 -5.44
CA GLU A 456 28.87 -8.19 -4.37
C GLU A 456 28.09 -8.29 -3.06
N ALA A 457 26.75 -8.27 -3.11
CA ALA A 457 25.92 -8.43 -1.92
C ALA A 457 26.11 -9.80 -1.25
N VAL A 458 26.13 -10.89 -2.03
CA VAL A 458 26.41 -12.24 -1.50
C VAL A 458 27.80 -12.28 -0.86
N ASN A 459 28.81 -11.72 -1.52
CA ASN A 459 30.18 -11.67 -0.99
C ASN A 459 30.26 -10.84 0.31
N ALA A 460 29.61 -9.68 0.36
CA ALA A 460 29.55 -8.84 1.54
C ALA A 460 28.91 -9.58 2.73
N LEU A 461 27.83 -10.32 2.49
CA LEU A 461 27.14 -11.11 3.52
C LEU A 461 27.94 -12.33 3.97
N LYS A 462 28.67 -13.00 3.06
CA LYS A 462 29.54 -14.14 3.40
C LYS A 462 30.74 -13.74 4.26
N ASN A 463 31.22 -12.50 4.12
CA ASN A 463 32.37 -11.98 4.88
C ASN A 463 32.02 -11.60 6.33
N VAL A 464 30.75 -11.74 6.75
CA VAL A 464 30.29 -11.43 8.10
C VAL A 464 30.63 -12.59 9.03
N ALA A 465 31.77 -12.49 9.73
CA ALA A 465 32.24 -13.55 10.62
C ALA A 465 31.38 -13.74 11.89
N ASP A 466 30.77 -12.66 12.40
CA ASP A 466 30.15 -12.64 13.73
C ASP A 466 28.65 -13.00 13.74
N ARG A 467 28.04 -13.28 12.57
CA ARG A 467 26.60 -13.54 12.47
C ARG A 467 26.30 -14.83 11.73
N LYS A 468 25.54 -15.71 12.37
CA LYS A 468 24.96 -16.90 11.71
C LYS A 468 23.56 -16.58 11.19
N PHE A 469 23.42 -16.57 9.87
CA PHE A 469 22.11 -16.50 9.22
C PHE A 469 21.41 -17.86 9.28
N GLU A 470 20.07 -17.86 9.29
CA GLU A 470 19.27 -19.09 9.29
C GLU A 470 19.48 -19.89 8.00
N THR A 471 19.59 -19.18 6.88
CA THR A 471 19.99 -19.72 5.57
C THR A 471 21.29 -19.03 5.18
N GLN A 472 22.32 -19.76 4.77
CA GLN A 472 23.56 -19.10 4.37
C GLN A 472 23.37 -18.39 3.02
N PRO A 473 23.90 -17.17 2.85
CA PRO A 473 23.82 -16.45 1.59
C PRO A 473 24.70 -17.18 0.56
N GLU A 474 24.11 -17.66 -0.53
CA GLU A 474 24.81 -18.36 -1.62
C GLU A 474 24.43 -17.77 -2.97
N TRP A 475 25.37 -17.79 -3.91
CA TRP A 475 25.14 -17.25 -5.25
C TRP A 475 24.18 -18.17 -6.00
N GLY A 476 23.12 -17.59 -6.59
CA GLY A 476 22.07 -18.35 -7.25
C GLY A 476 20.90 -18.73 -6.34
N ILE A 477 20.94 -18.36 -5.05
CA ILE A 477 19.83 -18.56 -4.10
C ILE A 477 19.24 -17.20 -3.72
N GLU A 478 17.92 -17.07 -3.70
CA GLU A 478 17.26 -15.81 -3.35
C GLU A 478 17.70 -15.30 -1.96
N LEU A 479 18.05 -14.01 -1.88
CA LEU A 479 18.42 -13.39 -0.61
C LEU A 479 17.16 -13.18 0.25
N THR A 480 17.17 -13.74 1.45
CA THR A 480 16.05 -13.60 2.38
C THR A 480 15.88 -12.17 2.87
N SER A 481 14.70 -11.85 3.41
CA SER A 481 14.47 -10.56 4.09
C SER A 481 15.46 -10.29 5.22
N GLN A 482 15.99 -11.33 5.89
CA GLN A 482 17.01 -11.19 6.91
C GLN A 482 18.34 -10.72 6.32
N HIS A 483 18.75 -11.29 5.18
CA HIS A 483 19.97 -10.90 4.45
C HIS A 483 19.89 -9.45 3.98
N LEU A 484 18.82 -9.11 3.26
CA LEU A 484 18.62 -7.77 2.71
C LEU A 484 18.58 -6.70 3.81
N ARG A 485 17.94 -7.03 4.94
CA ARG A 485 17.87 -6.11 6.08
C ARG A 485 19.23 -5.92 6.75
N TYR A 486 20.04 -6.97 6.89
CA TYR A 486 21.39 -6.86 7.41
C TYR A 486 22.29 -5.98 6.52
N LEU A 487 22.15 -6.14 5.21
CA LEU A 487 22.87 -5.36 4.21
C LEU A 487 22.66 -3.85 4.43
N VAL A 488 21.41 -3.41 4.55
CA VAL A 488 21.07 -1.97 4.66
C VAL A 488 21.15 -1.42 6.08
N ASP A 489 20.85 -2.22 7.11
CA ASP A 489 20.81 -1.74 8.49
C ASP A 489 22.21 -1.79 9.15
N GLU A 490 23.07 -2.75 8.78
CA GLU A 490 24.35 -3.01 9.48
C GLU A 490 25.58 -2.74 8.61
N ILE A 491 25.59 -3.19 7.34
CA ILE A 491 26.76 -3.06 6.45
C ILE A 491 26.83 -1.65 5.86
N TYR A 492 25.83 -1.25 5.07
CA TYR A 492 25.87 0.00 4.31
C TYR A 492 25.27 1.19 5.07
N LYS A 493 24.35 0.92 6.01
CA LYS A 493 23.65 1.93 6.85
C LYS A 493 22.96 3.03 6.05
N ARG A 494 22.58 2.70 4.81
CA ARG A 494 21.93 3.57 3.83
C ARG A 494 21.13 2.71 2.85
N PRO A 495 20.25 3.29 2.03
CA PRO A 495 19.58 2.58 0.94
C PRO A 495 20.56 1.90 -0.02
N VAL A 496 20.21 0.69 -0.46
CA VAL A 496 21.00 -0.09 -1.41
C VAL A 496 20.11 -0.50 -2.59
N ILE A 497 20.56 -0.21 -3.81
CA ILE A 497 20.01 -0.73 -5.05
C ILE A 497 20.84 -1.95 -5.45
N LEU A 498 20.25 -3.13 -5.25
CA LEU A 498 20.83 -4.41 -5.64
C LEU A 498 20.51 -4.68 -7.10
N TYR A 499 21.49 -4.96 -7.96
CA TYR A 499 21.23 -5.18 -9.39
C TYR A 499 22.01 -6.37 -9.99
N ASN A 500 21.67 -6.76 -11.22
CA ASN A 500 22.26 -7.90 -11.95
C ASN A 500 22.11 -9.24 -11.21
N PHE A 501 20.88 -9.74 -11.17
CA PHE A 501 20.53 -10.99 -10.48
C PHE A 501 20.86 -12.22 -11.33
N PRO A 502 21.14 -13.39 -10.71
CA PRO A 502 21.17 -14.66 -11.41
C PRO A 502 19.89 -14.87 -12.23
N LYS A 503 20.02 -15.33 -13.48
CA LYS A 503 18.88 -15.44 -14.41
C LYS A 503 17.77 -16.35 -13.91
N GLU A 504 18.10 -17.36 -13.10
CA GLU A 504 17.15 -18.34 -12.56
C GLU A 504 16.20 -17.74 -11.52
N LEU A 505 16.54 -16.57 -10.95
CA LEU A 505 15.78 -15.91 -9.89
C LEU A 505 14.75 -14.89 -10.39
N LYS A 506 14.71 -14.62 -11.70
CA LYS A 506 13.86 -13.57 -12.27
C LYS A 506 13.03 -14.10 -13.45
N PRO A 507 11.92 -13.43 -13.80
CA PRO A 507 11.04 -13.87 -14.88
C PRO A 507 11.73 -13.92 -16.26
N PHE A 508 11.16 -14.71 -17.15
CA PHE A 508 11.70 -14.96 -18.49
C PHE A 508 11.82 -13.71 -19.38
N TYR A 509 11.02 -12.67 -19.10
CA TYR A 509 10.99 -11.44 -19.89
C TYR A 509 12.08 -10.44 -19.51
N VAL A 510 12.87 -10.73 -18.47
CA VAL A 510 13.91 -9.82 -17.99
C VAL A 510 15.17 -9.99 -18.85
N ARG A 511 15.74 -8.88 -19.31
CA ARG A 511 16.85 -8.88 -20.27
C ARG A 511 18.06 -9.66 -19.74
N LEU A 512 18.56 -10.61 -20.54
CA LEU A 512 19.80 -11.33 -20.26
C LEU A 512 21.02 -10.43 -20.49
N ASN A 513 21.88 -10.32 -19.47
CA ASN A 513 23.13 -9.59 -19.60
C ASN A 513 24.11 -10.32 -20.51
N ASP A 514 25.11 -9.58 -20.99
CA ASP A 514 26.08 -10.10 -21.96
C ASP A 514 26.99 -11.20 -21.38
N ASP A 515 26.99 -11.37 -20.04
CA ASP A 515 27.68 -12.46 -19.34
C ASP A 515 26.97 -13.83 -19.45
N GLY A 516 25.73 -13.87 -19.94
CA GLY A 516 24.90 -15.07 -20.08
C GLY A 516 24.47 -15.74 -18.76
N LYS A 517 24.76 -15.11 -17.61
CA LYS A 517 24.54 -15.65 -16.26
C LYS A 517 23.60 -14.77 -15.44
N THR A 518 23.66 -13.46 -15.62
CA THR A 518 22.85 -12.49 -14.88
C THR A 518 21.82 -11.83 -15.79
N VAL A 519 20.81 -11.22 -15.19
CA VAL A 519 19.77 -10.47 -15.88
C VAL A 519 19.65 -9.06 -15.33
N ALA A 520 19.25 -8.13 -16.19
CA ALA A 520 19.10 -6.72 -15.89
C ALA A 520 17.84 -6.45 -15.04
N ALA A 521 17.95 -6.78 -13.76
CA ALA A 521 16.94 -6.50 -12.73
C ALA A 521 17.58 -5.74 -11.57
N PHE A 522 16.78 -4.96 -10.84
CA PHE A 522 17.18 -4.34 -9.60
C PHE A 522 16.10 -4.46 -8.51
N ASP A 523 16.54 -4.55 -7.26
CA ASP A 523 15.71 -4.42 -6.06
C ASP A 523 16.26 -3.29 -5.20
N MET A 524 15.44 -2.29 -4.90
CA MET A 524 15.76 -1.15 -4.03
C MET A 524 15.38 -1.49 -2.59
N VAL A 525 16.39 -1.63 -1.74
CA VAL A 525 16.26 -2.03 -0.33
C VAL A 525 16.53 -0.84 0.58
N ILE A 526 15.59 -0.56 1.47
CA ILE A 526 15.61 0.62 2.36
C ILE A 526 15.82 0.20 3.82
N PRO A 527 16.66 0.93 4.59
CA PRO A 527 16.82 0.71 6.02
C PRO A 527 15.48 0.68 6.76
N ARG A 528 15.29 -0.31 7.63
CA ARG A 528 14.02 -0.60 8.36
C ARG A 528 12.79 -0.88 7.47
N GLY A 529 12.89 -0.69 6.15
CA GLY A 529 11.82 -0.87 5.16
C GLY A 529 11.86 -2.23 4.48
N GLY A 530 13.05 -2.75 4.16
CA GLY A 530 13.22 -3.91 3.27
C GLY A 530 13.10 -3.51 1.80
N THR A 531 12.73 -4.45 0.93
CA THR A 531 12.55 -4.17 -0.51
C THR A 531 11.30 -3.32 -0.76
N PHE A 532 11.48 -2.18 -1.44
CA PHE A 532 10.45 -1.16 -1.69
C PHE A 532 10.04 -1.08 -3.15
N ILE A 533 11.04 -1.04 -4.03
CA ILE A 533 10.88 -0.96 -5.46
C ILE A 533 11.63 -2.12 -6.07
N THR A 534 11.01 -2.80 -7.04
CA THR A 534 11.67 -3.80 -7.87
C THR A 534 11.50 -3.39 -9.32
N GLY A 535 12.54 -3.54 -10.13
CA GLY A 535 12.49 -3.13 -11.52
C GLY A 535 13.42 -3.97 -12.39
N ASN A 536 13.30 -3.78 -13.70
CA ASN A 536 14.07 -4.51 -14.68
C ASN A 536 14.00 -3.85 -16.06
N GLN A 537 15.01 -4.16 -16.87
CA GLN A 537 14.99 -3.95 -18.31
C GLN A 537 14.38 -5.18 -18.99
N LYS A 538 13.54 -4.96 -19.99
CA LYS A 538 12.86 -6.03 -20.70
C LYS A 538 13.72 -6.59 -21.82
N GLU A 539 13.58 -7.88 -22.05
CA GLU A 539 14.24 -8.55 -23.17
C GLU A 539 13.56 -8.14 -24.49
N GLU A 540 14.22 -7.25 -25.22
CA GLU A 540 13.77 -6.73 -26.51
C GLU A 540 14.17 -7.66 -27.67
N ARG A 541 15.16 -8.54 -27.47
CA ARG A 541 15.68 -9.41 -28.54
C ARG A 541 14.79 -10.63 -28.69
N PHE A 542 14.04 -10.68 -29.79
CA PHE A 542 13.09 -11.75 -30.10
C PHE A 542 13.68 -13.17 -29.90
N ASN A 543 14.89 -13.42 -30.40
CA ASN A 543 15.51 -14.75 -30.38
C ASN A 543 15.89 -15.27 -28.98
N LEU A 544 15.86 -14.43 -27.95
CA LEU A 544 16.20 -14.81 -26.58
C LEU A 544 14.96 -15.09 -25.71
N LEU A 545 13.76 -14.73 -26.20
CA LEU A 545 12.51 -15.08 -25.55
C LEU A 545 12.10 -16.50 -25.96
N ASN A 546 11.90 -17.38 -24.98
CA ASN A 546 11.44 -18.74 -25.25
C ASN A 546 10.00 -18.75 -25.76
N GLU A 547 9.77 -19.50 -26.83
CA GLU A 547 8.47 -19.64 -27.50
C GLU A 547 7.43 -20.31 -26.57
N ARG A 548 6.37 -19.57 -26.22
CA ARG A 548 5.13 -20.14 -25.67
C ARG A 548 3.94 -19.50 -26.37
N GLU A 549 3.06 -20.31 -26.94
CA GLU A 549 1.89 -19.86 -27.72
C GLU A 549 1.00 -18.84 -26.97
N GLN A 550 0.94 -18.91 -25.63
CA GLN A 550 0.12 -18.03 -24.80
C GLN A 550 0.58 -16.55 -24.76
N TYR A 551 1.76 -16.24 -25.28
CA TYR A 551 2.32 -14.88 -25.32
C TYR A 551 2.48 -14.34 -26.73
N GLU A 552 1.75 -14.86 -27.72
CA GLU A 552 1.94 -14.45 -29.12
C GLU A 552 1.83 -12.92 -29.32
N TRP A 553 0.81 -12.28 -28.71
CA TRP A 553 0.65 -10.83 -28.73
C TRP A 553 1.83 -10.07 -28.08
N TYR A 554 2.45 -10.68 -27.08
CA TYR A 554 3.58 -10.09 -26.35
C TYR A 554 4.89 -10.25 -27.13
N LEU A 555 5.04 -11.37 -27.84
CA LEU A 555 6.14 -11.61 -28.77
C LEU A 555 6.04 -10.70 -30.00
N ASP A 556 4.83 -10.35 -30.44
CA ASP A 556 4.63 -9.38 -31.53
C ASP A 556 5.21 -8.00 -31.22
N LEU A 557 5.26 -7.59 -29.94
CA LEU A 557 5.94 -6.36 -29.52
C LEU A 557 7.43 -6.37 -29.91
N ARG A 558 8.05 -7.56 -29.99
CA ARG A 558 9.45 -7.74 -30.37
C ARG A 558 9.66 -7.83 -31.88
N ARG A 559 8.60 -8.18 -32.63
CA ARG A 559 8.62 -8.30 -34.10
C ARG A 559 8.40 -6.94 -34.77
N TYR A 560 7.56 -6.09 -34.19
CA TYR A 560 7.10 -4.85 -34.83
C TYR A 560 7.54 -3.60 -34.08
N GLY A 561 8.82 -3.20 -34.25
CA GLY A 561 9.32 -1.91 -33.77
C GLY A 561 9.65 -1.85 -32.28
N THR A 562 10.19 -2.95 -31.73
CA THR A 562 10.65 -3.00 -30.33
C THR A 562 11.81 -2.05 -30.08
N VAL A 563 11.94 -1.64 -28.82
CA VAL A 563 12.97 -0.72 -28.34
C VAL A 563 13.57 -1.28 -27.06
N LYS A 564 14.70 -0.76 -26.61
CA LYS A 564 15.11 -0.97 -25.23
C LYS A 564 14.13 -0.24 -24.32
N HIS A 565 13.60 -0.93 -23.33
CA HIS A 565 12.72 -0.32 -22.34
C HIS A 565 12.89 -1.00 -20.99
N SER A 566 12.62 -0.24 -19.95
CA SER A 566 12.77 -0.66 -18.58
C SER A 566 11.72 0.00 -17.71
N GLY A 567 11.49 -0.59 -16.56
CA GLY A 567 10.43 -0.16 -15.67
C GLY A 567 10.62 -0.68 -14.26
N PHE A 568 9.74 -0.22 -13.38
CA PHE A 568 9.76 -0.60 -11.98
C PHE A 568 8.37 -0.61 -11.37
N THR A 569 8.26 -1.29 -10.24
CA THR A 569 7.06 -1.46 -9.47
C THR A 569 7.31 -1.06 -8.02
N LEU A 570 6.49 -0.16 -7.50
CA LEU A 570 6.46 0.22 -6.08
C LEU A 570 5.20 -0.33 -5.41
N GLY A 571 5.38 -0.96 -4.25
CA GLY A 571 4.28 -1.34 -3.37
C GLY A 571 3.68 -0.13 -2.67
N TYR A 572 2.55 0.38 -3.15
CA TYR A 572 1.96 1.62 -2.61
C TYR A 572 1.54 1.46 -1.16
N ASP A 573 0.93 0.33 -0.80
CA ASP A 573 0.56 0.03 0.59
C ASP A 573 1.79 -0.08 1.51
N LEU A 574 2.92 -0.56 0.98
CA LEU A 574 4.20 -0.59 1.68
C LEU A 574 4.79 0.81 1.86
N MET A 575 4.58 1.72 0.90
CA MET A 575 4.96 3.13 1.05
C MET A 575 4.19 3.82 2.17
N VAL A 576 2.88 3.56 2.29
CA VAL A 576 2.10 4.07 3.43
C VAL A 576 2.61 3.48 4.75
N LEU A 577 2.90 2.18 4.80
CA LEU A 577 3.50 1.52 5.96
C LEU A 577 4.83 2.19 6.35
N PHE A 578 5.70 2.47 5.39
CA PHE A 578 7.00 3.08 5.63
C PHE A 578 6.92 4.55 6.01
N ALA A 579 6.04 5.34 5.40
CA ALA A 579 5.85 6.74 5.76
C ALA A 579 5.31 6.90 7.19
N THR A 580 4.52 5.93 7.66
CA THR A 580 3.79 6.03 8.93
C THR A 580 4.44 5.24 10.07
N GLY A 581 5.28 4.26 9.77
CA GLY A 581 5.94 3.40 10.75
C GLY A 581 5.05 2.37 11.42
N ILE A 582 3.88 2.12 10.85
CA ILE A 582 2.99 1.06 11.31
C ILE A 582 3.60 -0.32 11.01
N PRO A 583 3.46 -1.31 11.91
CA PRO A 583 4.12 -2.60 11.73
C PRO A 583 3.42 -3.55 10.75
N ASP A 584 2.12 -3.33 10.49
CA ASP A 584 1.28 -4.23 9.70
C ASP A 584 0.56 -3.49 8.57
N VAL A 585 0.68 -4.00 7.34
CA VAL A 585 0.09 -3.37 6.14
C VAL A 585 -1.44 -3.37 6.19
N ARG A 586 -2.05 -4.29 6.95
CA ARG A 586 -3.50 -4.36 7.14
C ARG A 586 -4.06 -3.14 7.87
N ASP A 587 -3.25 -2.46 8.68
CA ASP A 587 -3.61 -1.21 9.34
C ASP A 587 -3.48 0.01 8.39
N ALA A 588 -2.76 -0.13 7.27
CA ALA A 588 -2.56 0.91 6.27
C ALA A 588 -3.62 0.90 5.15
N ILE A 589 -4.42 -0.17 5.09
CA ILE A 589 -5.49 -0.37 4.12
C ILE A 589 -6.83 -0.28 4.87
N PRO A 590 -7.79 0.55 4.43
CA PRO A 590 -9.06 0.71 5.14
C PRO A 590 -9.87 -0.60 5.30
N PHE A 591 -9.86 -1.46 4.27
CA PHE A 591 -10.60 -2.71 4.24
C PHE A 591 -9.71 -3.84 3.71
N PRO A 592 -8.73 -4.31 4.50
CA PRO A 592 -7.75 -5.28 4.03
C PRO A 592 -8.41 -6.63 3.75
N ARG A 593 -7.94 -7.32 2.71
CA ARG A 593 -8.33 -8.71 2.42
C ARG A 593 -7.29 -9.67 2.99
N SER A 594 -7.75 -10.74 3.63
CA SER A 594 -6.88 -11.76 4.24
C SER A 594 -7.35 -13.17 3.89
N SER A 595 -6.44 -14.14 3.95
CA SER A 595 -6.68 -15.53 3.56
C SER A 595 -7.79 -16.24 4.34
N SER A 596 -8.23 -15.71 5.49
CA SER A 596 -9.28 -16.29 6.33
C SER A 596 -10.53 -15.41 6.49
N LYS A 597 -10.48 -14.13 6.09
CA LYS A 597 -11.61 -13.19 6.25
C LYS A 597 -11.69 -12.25 5.04
N VAL A 598 -12.83 -12.32 4.35
CA VAL A 598 -13.21 -11.42 3.25
C VAL A 598 -14.26 -10.38 3.72
N ASN A 599 -15.02 -10.69 4.77
CA ASN A 599 -16.05 -9.79 5.31
C ASN A 599 -15.41 -8.72 6.21
N ASN A 600 -15.91 -7.48 6.07
CA ASN A 600 -15.56 -6.32 6.88
C ASN A 600 -16.08 -6.44 8.32
#